data_AF-A0A917DDC5-F1
#
_entry.id   AF-A0A917DDC5-F1
#
_cell.length_a   1.000
_cell.length_b   1.000
_cell.length_c   1.000
_cell.angle_alpha   90.00
_cell.angle_beta   90.00
_cell.angle_gamma   90.00
#
_symmetry.space_group_name_H-M   'P 1'
#
loop_
_entity.id
_entity.type
_entity.pdbx_description
1 polymer ?
#
loop_
_entity_poly.entity_id
_entity_poly.type
_entity_poly.pdbx_seq_one_letter_code
_entity_poly.pdbx_strand_id
1 'polypeptide(L)'
;METGKVKFERAEYFRISKNEKDVIFDYEITSLKTTFKNSYFYDKIRVEKDNGFHDRSRNFDYWLYFRNDTNWKRCRKTGLAKTSLKDFFEGNISKELHLHVKNFKGKNYETEQHLIIVNQSNDFEKLIIDVFKNFYIHDKKLLKIFIDEHFQKHYSNKIFEDHE
;
A
#
# COMPACT_ATOMS: atom_id res chain seq x y z
N MET A 1 13.12 -8.59 18.86
CA MET A 1 12.75 -7.18 18.65
C MET A 1 11.23 -7.15 18.71
N GLU A 2 10.59 -6.45 19.64
CA GLU A 2 9.11 -6.46 19.74
C GLU A 2 8.51 -5.53 18.66
N THR A 3 8.49 -5.96 17.38
CA THR A 3 7.99 -5.10 16.30
C THR A 3 6.47 -4.89 16.37
N GLY A 4 5.74 -5.77 17.06
CA GLY A 4 4.29 -5.70 17.21
C GLY A 4 3.73 -4.53 18.03
N LYS A 5 4.54 -3.59 18.52
CA LYS A 5 4.07 -2.39 19.24
C LYS A 5 4.03 -1.12 18.36
N VAL A 6 4.49 -1.19 17.11
CA VAL A 6 4.42 -0.04 16.20
C VAL A 6 2.95 0.26 15.88
N LYS A 7 2.54 1.51 16.10
CA LYS A 7 1.17 1.95 15.81
C LYS A 7 0.98 2.07 14.30
N PHE A 8 -0.14 1.57 13.80
CA PHE A 8 -0.57 1.73 12.42
C PHE A 8 -2.02 2.15 12.36
N GLU A 9 -2.40 2.75 11.24
CA GLU A 9 -3.80 3.00 10.89
C GLU A 9 -4.22 1.95 9.85
N ARG A 10 -5.45 1.44 9.94
CA ARG A 10 -6.00 0.43 9.03
C ARG A 10 -7.23 0.96 8.33
N ALA A 11 -7.33 0.71 7.03
CA ALA A 11 -8.55 0.89 6.26
C ALA A 11 -8.90 -0.38 5.48
N GLU A 12 -10.19 -0.63 5.35
CA GLU A 12 -10.73 -1.71 4.54
C GLU A 12 -11.47 -1.13 3.35
N TYR A 13 -11.22 -1.72 2.19
CA TYR A 13 -11.71 -1.28 0.90
C TYR A 13 -12.36 -2.46 0.19
N PHE A 14 -13.48 -2.20 -0.50
CA PHE A 14 -14.15 -3.18 -1.35
C PHE A 14 -14.14 -2.74 -2.79
N ARG A 15 -13.95 -3.72 -3.67
CA ARG A 15 -13.87 -3.52 -5.11
C ARG A 15 -15.21 -3.02 -5.64
N ILE A 16 -15.17 -1.90 -6.34
CA ILE A 16 -16.33 -1.33 -7.04
C ILE A 16 -16.25 -1.52 -8.56
N SER A 17 -15.04 -1.77 -9.08
CA SER A 17 -14.84 -2.01 -10.50
C SER A 17 -15.31 -3.40 -10.93
N LYS A 18 -16.08 -3.47 -12.01
CA LYS A 18 -16.50 -4.73 -12.66
C LYS A 18 -15.55 -5.17 -13.78
N ASN A 19 -14.34 -4.60 -13.83
CA ASN A 19 -13.49 -4.68 -15.01
C ASN A 19 -12.98 -6.11 -15.23
N GLU A 20 -13.31 -6.71 -16.38
CA GLU A 20 -13.05 -8.12 -16.72
C GLU A 20 -11.59 -8.40 -17.11
N LYS A 21 -10.78 -7.37 -17.37
CA LYS A 21 -9.41 -7.52 -17.86
C LYS A 21 -8.35 -7.70 -16.77
N ASP A 22 -8.73 -7.67 -15.48
CA ASP A 22 -7.84 -7.87 -14.32
C ASP A 22 -6.56 -6.99 -14.29
N VAL A 23 -6.55 -5.86 -15.00
CA VAL A 23 -5.41 -4.92 -15.01
C VAL A 23 -5.62 -3.78 -14.02
N ILE A 24 -6.87 -3.37 -13.79
CA ILE A 24 -7.23 -2.21 -12.98
C ILE A 24 -8.39 -2.58 -12.06
N PHE A 25 -8.18 -2.35 -10.77
CA PHE A 25 -9.14 -2.60 -9.71
C PHE A 25 -9.40 -1.28 -8.96
N ASP A 26 -10.61 -0.74 -9.07
CA ASP A 26 -11.05 0.40 -8.27
C ASP A 26 -11.77 -0.09 -7.02
N TYR A 27 -11.49 0.56 -5.89
CA TYR A 27 -12.09 0.26 -4.60
C TYR A 27 -12.65 1.51 -3.92
N GLU A 28 -13.61 1.29 -3.03
CA GLU A 28 -14.18 2.29 -2.14
C GLU A 28 -14.05 1.83 -0.67
N ILE A 29 -13.81 2.77 0.22
CA ILE A 29 -13.61 2.49 1.65
C ILE A 29 -14.94 2.05 2.29
N THR A 30 -14.92 0.98 3.09
CA THR A 30 -16.15 0.42 3.69
C THR A 30 -16.22 0.55 5.20
N SER A 31 -15.08 0.56 5.90
CA SER A 31 -15.06 0.86 7.33
C SER A 31 -14.03 1.93 7.63
N LEU A 32 -14.54 3.09 8.05
CA LEU A 32 -13.76 4.13 8.69
C LEU A 32 -13.92 3.93 10.19
N LYS A 33 -12.92 3.34 10.85
CA LYS A 33 -12.96 3.28 12.33
C LYS A 33 -12.76 4.63 13.01
N THR A 34 -12.47 5.72 12.27
CA THR A 34 -12.39 7.07 12.82
C THR A 34 -12.42 8.13 11.72
N THR A 35 -12.98 9.30 12.03
CA THR A 35 -13.03 10.48 11.15
C THR A 35 -11.63 11.00 10.88
N PHE A 36 -10.99 10.53 9.80
CA PHE A 36 -9.60 10.88 9.53
C PHE A 36 -9.48 12.23 8.79
N LYS A 37 -9.41 13.32 9.55
CA LYS A 37 -9.11 14.64 8.98
C LYS A 37 -7.63 14.82 8.55
N ASN A 38 -6.81 13.74 8.63
CA ASN A 38 -5.38 13.70 8.33
C ASN A 38 -4.88 12.28 7.92
N SER A 39 -5.71 11.42 7.30
CA SER A 39 -5.28 10.07 6.89
C SER A 39 -4.54 10.06 5.54
N TYR A 40 -3.64 9.08 5.40
CA TYR A 40 -3.15 8.62 4.09
C TYR A 40 -4.20 7.78 3.33
N PHE A 41 -5.37 7.59 3.92
CA PHE A 41 -6.54 6.95 3.32
C PHE A 41 -7.40 7.98 2.61
N TYR A 42 -7.89 7.57 1.46
CA TYR A 42 -8.83 8.31 0.62
C TYR A 42 -10.05 7.43 0.38
N ASP A 43 -11.20 8.04 0.14
CA ASP A 43 -12.48 7.32 -0.06
C ASP A 43 -12.36 6.28 -1.17
N LYS A 44 -11.57 6.60 -2.21
CA LYS A 44 -11.32 5.72 -3.34
C LYS A 44 -9.84 5.49 -3.53
N ILE A 45 -9.51 4.28 -3.95
CA ILE A 45 -8.17 3.88 -4.35
C ILE A 45 -8.25 3.06 -5.63
N ARG A 46 -7.11 2.91 -6.29
CA ARG A 46 -6.96 2.06 -7.47
C ARG A 46 -5.72 1.21 -7.34
N VAL A 47 -5.84 -0.08 -7.60
CA VAL A 47 -4.72 -0.98 -7.84
C VAL A 47 -4.62 -1.22 -9.34
N GLU A 48 -3.45 -0.99 -9.91
CA GLU A 48 -3.19 -1.18 -11.34
C GLU A 48 -1.94 -2.05 -11.51
N LYS A 49 -2.03 -3.08 -12.34
CA LYS A 49 -0.88 -3.95 -12.63
C LYS A 49 0.23 -3.13 -13.28
N ASP A 50 1.46 -3.29 -12.80
CA ASP A 50 2.59 -2.64 -13.43
C ASP A 50 2.83 -3.17 -14.85
N ASN A 51 3.19 -2.26 -15.76
CA ASN A 51 3.36 -2.55 -17.18
C ASN A 51 4.83 -2.67 -17.61
N GLY A 52 5.78 -2.64 -16.67
CA GLY A 52 7.21 -2.81 -16.89
C GLY A 52 7.94 -1.58 -17.45
N PHE A 53 7.26 -0.45 -17.65
CA PHE A 53 7.85 0.77 -18.23
C PHE A 53 8.46 1.71 -17.18
N HIS A 54 9.09 1.19 -16.13
CA HIS A 54 9.84 1.97 -15.15
C HIS A 54 11.32 1.57 -15.09
N ASP A 55 12.17 2.46 -14.56
CA ASP A 55 13.58 2.15 -14.36
C ASP A 55 13.72 0.85 -13.54
N ARG A 56 14.53 -0.08 -14.03
CA ARG A 56 14.69 -1.49 -13.60
C ARG A 56 15.08 -1.70 -12.13
N SER A 57 15.19 -0.64 -11.32
CA SER A 57 15.65 -0.68 -9.94
C SER A 57 14.54 -0.86 -8.90
N ARG A 58 13.26 -0.73 -9.29
CA ARG A 58 12.12 -0.93 -8.39
C ARG A 58 11.34 -2.18 -8.83
N ASN A 59 11.46 -3.28 -8.09
CA ASN A 59 10.71 -4.50 -8.35
C ASN A 59 9.36 -4.44 -7.62
N PHE A 60 8.31 -4.01 -8.30
CA PHE A 60 6.94 -4.10 -7.78
C PHE A 60 5.98 -4.57 -8.87
N ASP A 61 4.87 -5.18 -8.46
CA ASP A 61 3.94 -5.84 -9.39
C ASP A 61 2.70 -4.98 -9.67
N TYR A 62 2.37 -4.09 -8.74
CA TYR A 62 1.21 -3.23 -8.83
C TYR A 62 1.55 -1.80 -8.43
N TRP A 63 0.77 -0.86 -8.94
CA TRP A 63 0.65 0.50 -8.46
C TRP A 63 -0.58 0.62 -7.59
N LEU A 64 -0.41 1.20 -6.40
CA LEU A 64 -1.51 1.68 -5.58
C LEU A 64 -1.64 3.19 -5.75
N TYR A 65 -2.79 3.65 -6.24
CA TYR A 65 -3.15 5.04 -6.38
C TYR A 65 -4.12 5.46 -5.28
N PHE A 66 -3.86 6.63 -4.70
CA PHE A 66 -4.71 7.28 -3.72
C PHE A 66 -5.50 8.39 -4.39
N ARG A 67 -6.84 8.38 -4.32
CA ARG A 67 -7.69 9.34 -5.07
C ARG A 67 -7.68 10.75 -4.46
N ASN A 68 -6.55 11.45 -4.58
CA ASN A 68 -6.38 12.83 -4.11
C ASN A 68 -6.57 13.89 -5.21
N ASP A 69 -6.89 13.48 -6.44
CA ASP A 69 -7.18 14.33 -7.59
C ASP A 69 -8.29 13.67 -8.44
N THR A 70 -8.96 14.42 -9.32
CA THR A 70 -9.95 13.88 -10.26
C THR A 70 -9.32 13.12 -11.43
N ASN A 71 -8.03 13.32 -11.70
CA ASN A 71 -7.29 12.54 -12.70
C ASN A 71 -6.35 11.54 -12.03
N TRP A 72 -6.54 10.24 -12.29
CA TRP A 72 -5.71 9.16 -11.73
C TRP A 72 -4.21 9.33 -12.05
N LYS A 73 -3.88 9.90 -13.22
CA LYS A 73 -2.49 10.15 -13.62
C LYS A 73 -1.79 11.22 -12.78
N ARG A 74 -2.57 12.08 -12.10
CA ARG A 74 -2.07 13.12 -11.18
C ARG A 74 -2.17 12.71 -9.72
N CYS A 75 -2.84 11.59 -9.45
CA CYS A 75 -2.98 11.09 -8.10
C CYS A 75 -1.63 10.62 -7.54
N ARG A 76 -1.47 10.74 -6.23
CA ARG A 76 -0.34 10.13 -5.52
C ARG A 76 -0.42 8.62 -5.68
N LYS A 77 0.73 7.99 -5.89
CA LYS A 77 0.83 6.55 -6.04
C LYS A 77 2.10 5.99 -5.42
N THR A 78 2.07 4.71 -5.10
CA THR A 78 3.23 3.93 -4.65
C THR A 78 3.26 2.60 -5.38
N GLY A 79 4.46 2.07 -5.60
CA GLY A 79 4.62 0.70 -6.03
C GLY A 79 4.29 -0.26 -4.88
N LEU A 80 3.76 -1.42 -5.22
CA LEU A 80 3.45 -2.53 -4.32
C LEU A 80 4.30 -3.75 -4.71
N ALA A 81 5.34 -4.00 -3.92
CA ALA A 81 6.20 -5.15 -4.10
C ALA A 81 5.62 -6.37 -3.40
N LYS A 82 5.74 -7.55 -4.02
CA LYS A 82 5.37 -8.81 -3.39
C LYS A 82 6.25 -9.10 -2.20
N THR A 83 5.62 -9.57 -1.13
CA THR A 83 6.33 -10.13 0.02
C THR A 83 6.51 -11.65 -0.16
N SER A 84 7.14 -12.32 0.81
CA SER A 84 7.17 -13.79 0.84
C SER A 84 5.82 -14.41 1.23
N LEU A 85 4.87 -13.62 1.73
CA LEU A 85 3.56 -14.07 2.12
C LEU A 85 2.61 -13.92 0.92
N LYS A 86 1.80 -14.95 0.68
CA LYS A 86 0.82 -14.95 -0.41
C LYS A 86 -0.22 -13.85 -0.14
N ASP A 87 -0.57 -13.10 -1.18
CA ASP A 87 -1.58 -12.04 -1.15
C ASP A 87 -1.22 -10.83 -0.26
N PHE A 88 0.05 -10.71 0.13
CA PHE A 88 0.61 -9.57 0.86
C PHE A 88 1.63 -8.81 0.03
N PHE A 89 1.48 -7.49 0.03
CA PHE A 89 2.36 -6.54 -0.63
C PHE A 89 2.88 -5.50 0.35
N GLU A 90 4.05 -4.95 0.05
CA GLU A 90 4.62 -3.82 0.75
C GLU A 90 4.86 -2.66 -0.20
N GLY A 91 4.84 -1.44 0.32
CA GLY A 91 5.22 -0.25 -0.43
C GLY A 91 5.51 0.91 0.50
N ASN A 92 5.86 2.06 -0.08
CA ASN A 92 6.23 3.24 0.70
C ASN A 92 5.57 4.50 0.17
N ILE A 93 4.87 5.21 1.05
CA ILE A 93 4.40 6.57 0.73
C ILE A 93 5.58 7.52 0.89
N SER A 94 5.93 8.16 -0.22
CA SER A 94 7.02 9.13 -0.27
C SER A 94 6.51 10.56 -0.09
N LYS A 95 7.40 11.40 0.45
CA LYS A 95 7.26 12.87 0.51
C LYS A 95 8.16 13.50 -0.52
N GLU A 96 7.60 14.45 -1.26
CA GLU A 96 8.33 15.28 -2.20
C GLU A 96 9.23 16.28 -1.46
N LEU A 97 10.48 16.39 -1.90
CA LEU A 97 11.49 17.30 -1.39
C LEU A 97 11.67 18.45 -2.40
N HIS A 98 11.20 19.63 -2.02
CA HIS A 98 11.32 20.85 -2.81
C HIS A 98 12.72 21.46 -2.65
N LEU A 99 13.70 20.83 -3.29
CA LEU A 99 15.08 21.31 -3.33
C LEU A 99 15.28 22.27 -4.51
N HIS A 100 16.30 23.13 -4.43
CA HIS A 100 16.70 23.99 -5.54
C HIS A 100 17.18 23.18 -6.75
N VAL A 101 17.84 22.05 -6.49
CA VAL A 101 18.31 21.11 -7.52
C VAL A 101 17.21 20.09 -7.82
N LYS A 102 16.94 19.86 -9.11
CA LYS A 102 16.01 18.82 -9.58
C LYS A 102 16.76 17.53 -9.87
N ASN A 103 16.05 16.41 -9.87
CA ASN A 103 16.60 15.15 -10.35
C ASN A 103 16.88 15.19 -11.87
N PHE A 104 17.52 14.16 -12.40
CA PHE A 104 17.88 14.06 -13.82
C PHE A 104 16.68 14.11 -14.79
N LYS A 105 15.45 13.93 -14.29
CA LYS A 105 14.19 14.05 -15.05
C LYS A 105 13.52 15.42 -14.87
N GLY A 106 14.19 16.38 -14.25
CA GLY A 106 13.66 17.72 -13.96
C GLY A 106 12.59 17.77 -12.87
N LYS A 107 12.40 16.68 -12.11
CA LYS A 107 11.40 16.59 -11.03
C LYS A 107 12.03 16.81 -9.66
N ASN A 108 11.20 17.08 -8.66
CA ASN A 108 11.65 17.09 -7.27
C ASN A 108 12.13 15.69 -6.85
N TYR A 109 12.97 15.67 -5.81
CA TYR A 109 13.36 14.42 -5.17
C TYR A 109 12.22 13.89 -4.31
N GLU A 110 12.21 12.60 -4.05
CA GLU A 110 11.24 11.95 -3.17
C GLU A 110 12.02 11.18 -2.09
N THR A 111 11.49 11.20 -0.86
CA THR A 111 12.01 10.39 0.24
C THR A 111 10.88 9.55 0.84
N GLU A 112 11.15 8.27 1.05
CA GLU A 112 10.20 7.34 1.65
C GLU A 112 9.98 7.72 3.13
N GLN A 113 8.72 7.81 3.56
CA GLN A 113 8.38 8.26 4.91
C GLN A 113 7.46 7.30 5.67
N HIS A 114 6.61 6.55 4.96
CA HIS A 114 5.60 5.70 5.58
C HIS A 114 5.60 4.35 4.89
N LEU A 115 5.77 3.30 5.66
CA LEU A 115 5.58 1.93 5.23
C LEU A 115 4.09 1.67 5.10
N ILE A 116 3.72 0.99 4.03
CA ILE A 116 2.39 0.41 3.86
C ILE A 116 2.49 -1.10 3.71
N ILE A 117 1.56 -1.80 4.34
CA ILE A 117 1.35 -3.22 4.13
C ILE A 117 -0.06 -3.38 3.59
N VAL A 118 -0.17 -4.10 2.48
CA VAL A 118 -1.43 -4.34 1.79
C VAL A 118 -1.70 -5.83 1.80
N ASN A 119 -2.80 -6.22 2.42
CA ASN A 119 -3.35 -7.57 2.32
C ASN A 119 -4.54 -7.52 1.36
N GLN A 120 -4.58 -8.47 0.45
CA GLN A 120 -5.61 -8.61 -0.55
C GLN A 120 -6.33 -9.96 -0.40
N SER A 121 -7.64 -10.00 -0.63
CA SER A 121 -8.33 -11.28 -0.79
C SER A 121 -7.89 -11.99 -2.07
N ASN A 122 -8.04 -13.32 -2.11
CA ASN A 122 -7.65 -14.18 -3.22
C ASN A 122 -8.23 -13.74 -4.59
N ASP A 123 -9.35 -13.02 -4.60
CA ASP A 123 -10.13 -12.59 -5.77
C ASP A 123 -10.08 -11.07 -6.03
N PHE A 124 -9.22 -10.34 -5.33
CA PHE A 124 -9.16 -8.86 -5.38
C PHE A 124 -10.46 -8.17 -4.94
N GLU A 125 -11.42 -8.85 -4.31
CA GLU A 125 -12.67 -8.24 -3.85
C GLU A 125 -12.44 -7.27 -2.68
N LYS A 126 -11.59 -7.67 -1.73
CA LYS A 126 -11.28 -6.90 -0.53
C LYS A 126 -9.80 -6.55 -0.47
N LEU A 127 -9.53 -5.32 -0.05
CA LEU A 127 -8.19 -4.82 0.23
C LEU A 127 -8.13 -4.24 1.64
N ILE A 128 -7.13 -4.67 2.42
CA ILE A 128 -6.84 -4.13 3.74
C ILE A 128 -5.49 -3.43 3.65
N ILE A 129 -5.47 -2.15 3.98
CA ILE A 129 -4.24 -1.34 3.96
C ILE A 129 -3.91 -0.91 5.38
N ASP A 130 -2.71 -1.27 5.82
CA ASP A 130 -2.10 -0.78 7.04
C ASP A 130 -1.04 0.27 6.71
N VAL A 131 -1.15 1.45 7.32
CA VAL A 131 -0.20 2.56 7.14
C VAL A 131 0.54 2.79 8.45
N PHE A 132 1.86 2.65 8.40
CA PHE A 132 2.77 2.94 9.51
C PHE A 132 3.36 4.34 9.31
N LYS A 133 2.74 5.33 9.94
CA LYS A 133 3.15 6.74 9.82
C LYS A 133 4.56 6.97 10.37
N ASN A 134 5.33 7.78 9.65
CA ASN A 134 6.74 8.13 9.92
C ASN A 134 7.63 6.91 10.23
N PHE A 135 7.32 5.76 9.65
CA PHE A 135 8.03 4.51 9.87
C PHE A 135 8.42 3.93 8.52
N TYR A 136 9.71 3.74 8.31
CA TYR A 136 10.26 3.21 7.08
C TYR A 136 11.49 2.36 7.39
N ILE A 137 11.62 1.21 6.72
CA ILE A 137 12.69 0.24 6.97
C ILE A 137 13.57 0.12 5.72
N HIS A 138 14.80 0.63 5.80
CA HIS A 138 15.78 0.53 4.71
C HIS A 138 16.31 -0.90 4.51
N ASP A 139 16.45 -1.67 5.59
CA ASP A 139 17.03 -3.01 5.54
C ASP A 139 15.96 -4.04 5.12
N LYS A 140 16.17 -4.69 3.97
CA LYS A 140 15.22 -5.66 3.41
C LYS A 140 15.00 -6.88 4.31
N LYS A 141 16.00 -7.32 5.08
CA LYS A 141 15.86 -8.47 6.00
C LYS A 141 15.01 -8.06 7.18
N LEU A 142 15.23 -6.86 7.74
CA LEU A 142 14.40 -6.33 8.81
C LEU A 142 12.96 -6.09 8.35
N LEU A 143 12.76 -5.57 7.13
CA LEU A 143 11.44 -5.37 6.55
C LEU A 143 10.68 -6.70 6.43
N LYS A 144 11.36 -7.75 5.95
CA LYS A 144 10.77 -9.09 5.87
C LYS A 144 10.33 -9.61 7.25
N ILE A 145 11.22 -9.55 8.24
CA ILE A 145 10.92 -9.98 9.62
C ILE A 145 9.75 -9.19 10.19
N PHE A 146 9.72 -7.87 9.97
CA PHE A 146 8.64 -7.00 10.41
C PHE A 146 7.29 -7.40 9.81
N ILE A 147 7.24 -7.65 8.49
CA ILE A 147 6.02 -8.08 7.79
C ILE A 147 5.54 -9.44 8.32
N ASP A 148 6.45 -10.40 8.51
CA ASP A 148 6.13 -11.73 9.04
C ASP A 148 5.55 -11.65 10.46
N GLU A 149 6.16 -10.86 11.36
CA GLU A 149 5.64 -10.64 12.72
C GLU A 149 4.28 -9.93 12.71
N HIS A 150 4.09 -8.92 11.86
CA HIS A 150 2.82 -8.20 11.72
C HIS A 150 1.70 -9.12 11.23
N PHE A 151 1.99 -9.98 10.26
CA PHE A 151 1.07 -11.01 9.77
C PHE A 151 0.62 -11.95 10.90
N GLN A 152 1.58 -12.52 11.63
CA GLN A 152 1.30 -13.46 12.73
C GLN A 152 0.52 -12.83 13.87
N LYS A 153 0.58 -11.51 14.04
CA LYS A 153 -0.15 -10.84 15.12
C LYS A 153 -1.56 -10.42 14.71
N HIS A 154 -1.73 -9.99 13.46
CA HIS A 154 -2.93 -9.26 13.04
C HIS A 154 -3.78 -9.95 11.97
N TYR A 155 -3.28 -11.05 11.39
CA TYR A 155 -3.94 -11.73 10.27
C TYR A 155 -4.04 -13.25 10.44
N SER A 156 -3.10 -13.92 11.12
CA SER A 156 -3.14 -15.38 11.32
C SER A 156 -4.33 -15.87 12.17
N ASN A 157 -4.76 -15.09 13.16
CA ASN A 157 -5.88 -15.45 14.04
C ASN A 157 -7.28 -15.31 13.39
N LYS A 158 -7.37 -14.82 12.14
CA LYS A 158 -8.65 -14.72 11.41
C LYS A 158 -8.92 -15.90 10.46
N ILE A 159 -7.98 -16.83 10.31
CA ILE A 159 -8.09 -17.96 9.37
C ILE A 159 -8.93 -19.12 9.95
N PHE A 160 -9.34 -19.08 11.23
CA PHE A 160 -10.08 -20.16 11.90
C PHE A 160 -11.57 -19.88 12.16
N GLU A 161 -12.14 -18.77 11.67
CA GLU A 161 -13.57 -18.45 11.90
C GLU A 161 -14.50 -18.65 10.69
N ASP A 162 -14.00 -19.07 9.51
CA ASP A 162 -14.83 -19.28 8.31
C ASP A 162 -15.23 -20.75 8.05
N HIS A 163 -15.27 -21.58 9.11
CA HIS A 163 -15.81 -22.94 9.04
C HIS A 163 -16.68 -23.26 10.26
N GLU A 164 -17.88 -22.67 10.32
CA GLU A 164 -19.05 -23.24 11.00
C GLU A 164 -20.34 -22.92 10.23
#